data_AF-A0A2V8CDF1-F1
#
_entry.id   AF-A0A2V8CDF1-F1
#
_cell.length_a   1.000
_cell.length_b   1.000
_cell.length_c   1.000
_cell.angle_alpha   90.00
_cell.angle_beta   90.00
_cell.angle_gamma   90.00
#
_symmetry.space_group_name_H-M   'P 1'
#
loop_
_entity.id
_entity.type
_entity.pdbx_description
1 polymer ?
#
loop_
_entity_poly.entity_id
_entity_poly.type
_entity_poly.pdbx_seq_one_letter_code
_entity_poly.pdbx_strand_id
1 'polypeptide(L)' 'MPMAAAPIPRSIGLPSLMLRRNLEWVERDTIRLALDRAGGVRKDAAALMGISQRALSHYLRKHAID' A
#
# COMPACT_ATOMS: atom_id res chain seq x y z
N MET A 1 13.59 23.58 -22.69
CA MET A 1 13.40 22.14 -22.35
C MET A 1 12.16 22.04 -21.47
N PRO A 2 11.09 21.35 -21.87
CA PRO A 2 9.93 21.20 -20.99
C PRO A 2 10.30 20.19 -19.91
N MET A 3 10.29 20.65 -18.66
CA MET A 3 10.52 19.82 -17.48
C MET A 3 9.32 18.87 -17.35
N ALA A 4 9.57 17.57 -17.47
CA ALA A 4 8.53 16.55 -17.31
C ALA A 4 7.89 16.71 -15.92
N ALA A 5 6.59 17.02 -15.90
CA ALA A 5 5.82 17.06 -14.68
C ALA A 5 5.87 15.67 -14.03
N ALA A 6 6.43 15.59 -12.83
CA ALA A 6 6.38 14.36 -12.04
C ALA A 6 4.91 13.95 -11.85
N PRO A 7 4.55 12.67 -12.02
CA PRO A 7 3.18 12.23 -11.80
C PRO A 7 2.82 12.52 -10.34
N ILE A 8 1.92 13.47 -10.14
CA ILE A 8 1.33 13.72 -8.82
C ILE A 8 0.63 12.40 -8.47
N PRO A 9 1.01 11.71 -7.38
CA PRO A 9 0.28 10.52 -6.98
C PRO A 9 -1.16 10.97 -6.78
N ARG A 10 -2.06 10.43 -7.61
CA ARG A 10 -3.48 10.61 -7.42
C ARG A 10 -3.78 9.99 -6.06
N SER A 11 -3.88 10.82 -5.02
CA SER A 11 -4.57 10.43 -3.81
C SER A 11 -5.98 10.12 -4.26
N ILE A 12 -6.25 8.85 -4.52
CA ILE A 12 -7.60 8.35 -4.64
C ILE A 12 -8.23 8.75 -3.31
N GLY A 13 -9.12 9.74 -3.36
CA GLY A 13 -9.82 10.21 -2.18
C GLY A 13 -10.46 9.01 -1.49
N LEU A 14 -10.60 9.09 -0.16
CA LEU A 14 -11.18 7.99 0.61
C LEU A 14 -12.52 7.58 -0.01
N PRO A 15 -12.76 6.28 -0.22
CA PRO A 15 -13.89 5.79 -1.02
C PRO A 15 -15.25 5.96 -0.35
N SER A 16 -15.30 6.38 0.91
CA SER A 16 -16.52 6.50 1.70
C SER A 16 -16.39 7.54 2.81
N LEU A 17 -17.51 7.93 3.45
CA LEU A 17 -17.51 8.64 4.74
C LEU A 17 -17.40 7.68 5.94
N MET A 18 -17.49 6.37 5.71
CA MET A 18 -17.39 5.37 6.77
C MET A 18 -15.92 5.10 7.14
N LEU A 19 -15.52 5.51 8.34
CA LEU A 19 -14.13 5.40 8.82
C LEU A 19 -13.55 3.97 8.70
N ARG A 20 -14.29 2.95 9.14
CA ARG A 20 -13.82 1.54 9.08
C ARG A 20 -13.50 1.09 7.65
N ARG A 21 -14.39 1.41 6.71
CA ARG A 21 -14.20 1.08 5.28
C ARG A 21 -12.99 1.80 4.70
N ASN A 22 -12.79 3.06 5.07
CA ASN A 22 -11.64 3.84 4.63
C ASN A 22 -10.33 3.26 5.16
N LEU A 23 -10.30 2.87 6.44
CA LEU A 23 -9.11 2.28 7.04
C LEU A 23 -8.75 0.96 6.36
N GLU A 24 -9.74 0.08 6.12
CA GLU A 24 -9.52 -1.16 5.38
C GLU A 24 -9.00 -0.91 3.95
N TRP A 25 -9.54 0.10 3.27
CA TRP A 25 -9.09 0.46 1.93
C TRP A 25 -7.65 0.99 1.94
N VAL A 26 -7.33 1.94 2.83
CA VAL A 26 -5.97 2.50 2.96
C VAL A 26 -4.97 1.41 3.33
N GLU A 27 -5.35 0.48 4.20
CA GLU A 27 -4.49 -0.64 4.57
C GLU A 27 -4.18 -1.51 3.35
N ARG A 28 -5.18 -1.89 2.55
CA ARG A 28 -4.98 -2.66 1.30
C ARG A 28 -4.13 -1.92 0.27
N ASP A 29 -4.41 -0.63 0.09
CA ASP A 29 -3.71 0.20 -0.89
C ASP A 29 -2.23 0.36 -0.53
N THR A 30 -1.95 0.65 0.75
CA THR A 30 -0.58 0.76 1.28
C THR A 30 0.21 -0.54 1.07
N ILE A 31 -0.41 -1.71 1.30
CA ILE A 31 0.25 -3.01 1.10
C ILE A 31 0.61 -3.21 -0.38
N ARG A 32 -0.33 -2.95 -1.30
CA ARG A 32 -0.08 -3.10 -2.75
C ARG A 32 1.01 -2.17 -3.23
N LEU A 33 0.98 -0.93 -2.76
CA LEU A 33 1.96 0.07 -3.12
C LEU A 33 3.36 -0.27 -2.58
N ALA A 34 3.45 -0.84 -1.38
CA ALA A 34 4.71 -1.32 -0.82
C ALA A 34 5.27 -2.53 -1.60
N LEU A 35 4.41 -3.47 -1.99
CA LEU A 35 4.79 -4.61 -2.82
C LEU A 35 5.28 -4.17 -4.21
N ASP A 36 4.57 -3.25 -4.86
CA ASP A 36 4.95 -2.68 -6.15
C ASP A 36 6.34 -2.03 -6.08
N ARG A 37 6.56 -1.16 -5.08
CA ARG A 37 7.86 -0.51 -4.85
C ARG A 37 8.99 -1.47 -4.49
N ALA A 38 8.66 -2.59 -3.86
CA ALA A 38 9.61 -3.63 -3.50
C ALA A 38 9.83 -4.67 -4.62
N GLY A 39 9.20 -4.50 -5.79
CA GLY A 39 9.28 -5.49 -6.87
C GLY A 39 8.73 -6.88 -6.46
N GLY A 40 7.75 -6.92 -5.55
CA GLY A 40 7.16 -8.14 -5.01
C GLY A 40 7.95 -8.80 -3.88
N VAL A 41 9.10 -8.25 -3.48
CA VAL A 41 9.89 -8.81 -2.38
C VAL A 41 9.24 -8.49 -1.04
N ARG A 42 8.61 -9.49 -0.41
CA ARG A 42 7.89 -9.34 0.87
C ARG A 42 8.73 -8.75 2.01
N LYS A 43 10.02 -9.09 2.09
CA LYS A 43 10.92 -8.56 3.12
C LYS A 43 11.11 -7.05 2.96
N ASP A 44 11.32 -6.61 1.73
CA ASP A 44 11.59 -5.20 1.42
C ASP A 44 10.29 -4.37 1.52
N ALA A 45 9.15 -4.93 1.09
CA ALA A 45 7.84 -4.30 1.30
C ALA A 45 7.55 -4.09 2.80
N ALA A 46 7.86 -5.09 3.64
CA ALA A 46 7.70 -4.95 5.09
C ALA A 46 8.62 -3.87 5.67
N ALA A 47 9.87 -3.79 5.20
CA ALA A 47 10.81 -2.74 5.59
C ALA A 47 10.32 -1.34 5.17
N LEU A 48 9.80 -1.18 3.94
CA LEU A 48 9.21 0.07 3.46
C LEU A 48 7.99 0.51 4.28
N MET A 49 7.19 -0.45 4.74
CA MET A 49 6.03 -0.20 5.61
C MET A 49 6.41 0.03 7.08
N GLY A 50 7.68 -0.18 7.48
CA GLY A 50 8.11 -0.05 8.87
C GLY A 50 7.56 -1.14 9.80
N ILE A 51 7.23 -2.32 9.27
CA ILE A 51 6.67 -3.44 10.03
C ILE A 51 7.51 -4.71 9.86
N SER A 52 7.30 -5.71 10.72
CA SER A 52 7.93 -7.02 10.54
C SER A 52 7.34 -7.77 9.35
N GLN A 53 8.13 -8.64 8.70
CA GLN A 53 7.65 -9.52 7.63
C GLN A 53 6.49 -10.42 8.09
N ARG A 54 6.47 -10.83 9.37
CA ARG A 54 5.37 -11.61 9.95
C ARG A 54 4.07 -10.81 10.01
N ALA A 55 4.15 -9.53 10.40
CA ALA A 55 3.00 -8.63 10.39
C ALA A 55 2.48 -8.44 8.95
N LEU A 56 3.37 -8.22 7.98
CA LEU A 56 2.97 -8.17 6.56
C LEU A 56 2.26 -9.46 6.13
N SER A 57 2.80 -10.63 6.50
CA SER A 57 2.19 -11.92 6.17
C SER A 57 0.81 -12.13 6.80
N HIS A 58 0.55 -11.52 7.97
CA HIS A 58 -0.79 -11.48 8.54
C HIS A 58 -1.72 -10.60 7.70
N TYR A 59 -1.28 -9.41 7.30
CA TYR A 59 -2.08 -8.49 6.49
C TYR A 59 -2.39 -9.02 5.08
N LEU A 60 -1.45 -9.69 4.43
CA LEU A 60 -1.67 -10.33 3.13
C LEU A 60 -2.79 -11.37 3.21
N ARG A 61 -2.80 -12.20 4.26
CA ARG A 61 -3.87 -13.17 4.52
C ARG A 61 -5.20 -12.49 4.85
N LYS A 62 -5.18 -11.46 5.70
CA LYS A 62 -6.39 -10.67 6.06
C LYS A 62 -7.10 -10.12 4.82
N HIS A 63 -6.32 -9.69 3.83
CA HIS A 63 -6.84 -9.00 2.64
C HIS A 63 -6.87 -9.85 1.37
N ALA A 64 -6.50 -11.13 1.45
CA ALA A 64 -6.35 -12.04 0.31
C ALA A 64 -5.55 -11.40 -0.84
N ILE A 65 -4.35 -10.90 -0.52
CA ILE A 65 -3.40 -10.32 -1.48
C ILE A 65 -2.27 -11.35 -1.67
N ASP A 66 -2.12 -11.83 -2.90
CA ASP A 66 -1.06 -12.77 -3.34
C ASP A 66 0.23 -12.04 -3.77
#